data_AF-A0A6M0LFQ1-F1
#
_entry.id   AF-A0A6M0LFQ1-F1
#
_cell.length_a   1.000
_cell.length_b   1.000
_cell.length_c   1.000
_cell.angle_alpha   90.00
_cell.angle_beta   90.00
_cell.angle_gamma   90.00
#
_symmetry.space_group_name_H-M   'P 1'
#
loop_
_entity.id
_entity.type
_entity.pdbx_description
1 polymer ?
#
loop_
_entity_poly.entity_id
_entity_poly.type
_entity_poly.pdbx_seq_one_letter_code
_entity_poly.pdbx_strand_id
1 'polypeptide(L)'
;MRFWKDFVEKHPAIAKWVREGGLFVIVSNLITVFKYLLLTFLPAAFAFMGDRSFGWPGIPLTIAGETFQWNILGYDQAHGGLAYFTAYMIAMVIGECINFPIQKLFVFRNHDKPGKQIAWYIVAFIIITCIVNSINCIWVAVAGKFVAPFVYNIGTTVLNGGVSMIVFFFVNKIIFPETPKNE
;
A
#
# COMPACT_ATOMS: atom_id res chain seq x y z
N MET A 1 26.73 -8.33 18.04
CA MET A 1 26.86 -6.88 18.33
C MET A 1 28.13 -6.24 17.75
N ARG A 2 29.31 -6.90 17.78
CA ARG A 2 30.58 -6.37 17.23
C ARG A 2 30.58 -6.24 15.69
N PHE A 3 30.10 -7.29 14.99
CA PHE A 3 29.93 -7.31 13.53
C PHE A 3 29.08 -6.15 12.98
N TRP A 4 27.99 -5.77 13.66
CA TRP A 4 27.15 -4.64 13.25
C TRP A 4 27.85 -3.29 13.44
N LYS A 5 28.60 -3.12 14.54
CA LYS A 5 29.39 -1.90 14.77
C LYS A 5 30.47 -1.73 13.69
N ASP A 6 31.23 -2.79 13.42
CA ASP A 6 32.28 -2.78 12.40
C ASP A 6 31.70 -2.54 10.98
N PHE A 7 30.50 -3.05 10.70
CA PHE A 7 29.80 -2.82 9.42
C PHE A 7 29.26 -1.39 9.29
N VAL A 8 28.70 -0.81 10.36
CA VAL A 8 28.22 0.58 10.39
C VAL A 8 29.39 1.55 10.18
N GLU A 9 30.56 1.28 10.78
CA GLU A 9 31.76 2.10 10.61
C GLU A 9 32.33 2.02 9.19
N LYS A 10 32.36 0.81 8.59
CA LYS A 10 32.88 0.61 7.22
C LYS A 10 31.92 1.05 6.12
N HIS A 11 30.61 0.93 6.33
CA HIS A 11 29.58 1.23 5.34
C HIS A 11 28.39 2.00 5.94
N PRO A 12 28.60 3.25 6.39
CA PRO A 12 27.56 4.03 7.09
C PRO A 12 26.32 4.27 6.24
N ALA A 13 26.49 4.49 4.92
CA ALA A 13 25.37 4.68 3.99
C ALA A 13 24.52 3.41 3.82
N ILE A 14 25.15 2.23 3.74
CA ILE A 14 24.46 0.94 3.59
C ILE A 14 23.76 0.57 4.90
N ALA A 15 24.44 0.74 6.04
CA ALA A 15 23.83 0.49 7.34
C ALA A 15 22.61 1.37 7.61
N LYS A 16 22.67 2.66 7.19
CA LYS A 16 21.53 3.57 7.21
C LYS A 16 20.40 3.08 6.31
N TRP A 17 20.71 2.66 5.09
CA TRP A 17 19.72 2.12 4.15
C TRP A 17 19.03 0.86 4.70
N VAL A 18 19.80 -0.06 5.30
CA VAL A 18 19.27 -1.27 5.94
C VAL A 18 18.39 -0.92 7.14
N ARG A 19 18.75 0.10 7.94
CA ARG A 19 17.92 0.58 9.04
C ARG A 19 16.59 1.16 8.52
N GLU A 20 16.65 2.09 7.58
CA GLU A 20 15.46 2.73 7.00
C GLU A 20 14.55 1.68 6.34
N GLY A 21 15.12 0.80 5.52
CA GLY A 21 14.38 -0.28 4.87
C GLY A 21 13.79 -1.27 5.86
N GLY A 22 14.56 -1.71 6.86
CA GLY A 22 14.09 -2.63 7.90
C GLY A 22 12.97 -2.04 8.75
N LEU A 23 13.12 -0.78 9.19
CA LEU A 23 12.06 -0.09 9.94
C LEU A 23 10.83 0.16 9.08
N PHE A 24 11.01 0.57 7.83
CA PHE A 24 9.91 0.72 6.88
C PHE A 24 9.16 -0.61 6.71
N VAL A 25 9.88 -1.73 6.62
CA VAL A 25 9.27 -3.05 6.48
C VAL A 25 8.41 -3.42 7.68
N ILE A 26 8.93 -3.20 8.87
CA ILE A 26 8.21 -3.48 10.12
C ILE A 26 6.98 -2.59 10.22
N VAL A 27 7.14 -1.28 10.04
CA VAL A 27 6.04 -0.30 10.13
C VAL A 27 4.97 -0.58 9.07
N SER A 28 5.36 -0.84 7.83
CA SER A 28 4.43 -1.15 6.75
C SER A 28 3.61 -2.41 7.04
N ASN A 29 4.23 -3.47 7.54
CA ASN A 29 3.50 -4.68 7.93
C ASN A 29 2.56 -4.43 9.13
N LEU A 30 2.98 -3.65 10.13
CA LEU A 30 2.12 -3.29 11.26
C LEU A 30 0.88 -2.51 10.80
N ILE A 31 1.05 -1.52 9.92
CA ILE A 31 -0.06 -0.77 9.34
C ILE A 31 -0.95 -1.67 8.48
N THR A 32 -0.38 -2.62 7.73
CA THR A 32 -1.15 -3.59 6.95
C THR A 32 -2.02 -4.47 7.85
N VAL A 33 -1.47 -4.99 8.94
CA VAL A 33 -2.24 -5.76 9.93
C VAL A 33 -3.33 -4.89 10.56
N PHE A 34 -3.02 -3.63 10.89
CA PHE A 34 -4.02 -2.69 11.41
C PHE A 34 -5.15 -2.42 10.41
N LYS A 35 -4.85 -2.20 9.12
CA LYS A 35 -5.86 -2.04 8.07
C LYS A 35 -6.70 -3.30 7.91
N TYR A 36 -6.10 -4.48 8.00
CA TYR A 36 -6.81 -5.76 7.95
C TYR A 36 -7.79 -5.91 9.13
N LEU A 37 -7.36 -5.51 10.33
CA LEU A 37 -8.25 -5.44 11.50
C LEU A 37 -9.40 -4.47 11.26
N LEU A 38 -9.14 -3.27 10.75
CA LEU A 38 -10.20 -2.33 10.38
C LEU A 38 -11.19 -2.95 9.39
N LEU A 39 -10.70 -3.60 8.33
CA LEU A 39 -11.54 -4.25 7.32
C LEU A 39 -12.29 -5.47 7.83
N THR A 40 -11.90 -6.03 8.98
CA THR A 40 -12.68 -7.10 9.62
C THR A 40 -13.96 -6.57 10.28
N PHE A 41 -13.95 -5.31 10.76
CA PHE A 41 -15.07 -4.73 11.52
C PHE A 41 -15.82 -3.62 10.77
N LEU A 42 -15.12 -2.78 10.00
CA LEU A 42 -15.71 -1.63 9.30
C LEU A 42 -16.80 -2.01 8.30
N PRO A 43 -16.69 -3.07 7.48
CA PRO A 43 -17.74 -3.40 6.52
C PRO A 43 -19.10 -3.65 7.20
N ALA A 44 -19.12 -4.22 8.41
CA ALA A 44 -20.35 -4.42 9.17
C ALA A 44 -21.00 -3.07 9.57
N ALA A 45 -20.19 -2.05 9.87
CA ALA A 45 -20.68 -0.71 10.15
C ALA A 45 -21.25 -0.01 8.90
N PHE A 46 -20.81 -0.40 7.71
CA PHE A 46 -21.28 0.14 6.43
C PHE A 46 -22.31 -0.73 5.70
N ALA A 47 -22.80 -1.79 6.35
CA ALA A 47 -23.80 -2.69 5.76
C ALA A 47 -25.07 -1.95 5.27
N PHE A 48 -25.41 -0.80 5.88
CA PHE A 48 -26.53 0.04 5.48
C PHE A 48 -26.38 0.65 4.07
N MET A 49 -25.17 0.72 3.50
CA MET A 49 -24.94 1.20 2.13
C MET A 49 -25.29 0.15 1.06
N GLY A 50 -25.44 -1.12 1.46
CA GLY A 50 -25.71 -2.23 0.56
C GLY A 50 -24.47 -2.74 -0.19
N ASP A 51 -24.69 -3.76 -1.00
CA ASP A 51 -23.67 -4.56 -1.70
C ASP A 51 -23.63 -4.29 -3.22
N ARG A 52 -24.17 -3.14 -3.64
CA ARG A 52 -24.20 -2.79 -5.07
C ARG A 52 -22.80 -2.81 -5.65
N SER A 53 -22.66 -3.45 -6.80
CA SER A 53 -21.41 -3.43 -7.56
C SER A 53 -21.04 -1.99 -7.92
N PHE A 54 -19.83 -1.58 -7.56
CA PHE A 54 -19.26 -0.30 -7.96
C PHE A 54 -17.92 -0.57 -8.62
N GLY A 55 -17.70 0.02 -9.79
CA GLY A 55 -16.46 -0.11 -10.55
C GLY A 55 -16.21 1.16 -11.34
N TRP A 56 -15.02 1.72 -11.20
CA TRP A 56 -14.55 2.85 -11.98
C TRP A 56 -13.13 2.58 -12.48
N PRO A 57 -12.80 2.83 -13.75
CA PRO A 57 -13.64 3.45 -14.78
C PRO A 57 -14.61 2.49 -15.50
N GLY A 58 -14.56 1.17 -15.25
CA GLY A 58 -15.47 0.21 -15.89
C GLY A 58 -15.22 0.06 -17.39
N ILE A 59 -13.94 0.07 -17.80
CA ILE A 59 -13.57 -0.03 -19.20
C ILE A 59 -13.45 -1.50 -19.58
N PRO A 60 -14.19 -2.00 -20.59
CA PRO A 60 -14.02 -3.37 -21.05
C PRO A 60 -12.63 -3.51 -21.71
N LEU A 61 -11.78 -4.36 -21.16
CA LEU A 61 -10.49 -4.72 -21.73
C LEU A 61 -10.48 -6.20 -22.10
N THR A 62 -9.88 -6.51 -23.24
CA THR A 62 -9.63 -7.90 -23.65
C THR A 62 -8.13 -8.17 -23.59
N ILE A 63 -7.70 -9.01 -22.65
CA ILE A 63 -6.29 -9.39 -22.49
C ILE A 63 -6.21 -10.92 -22.47
N ALA A 64 -5.26 -11.48 -23.21
CA ALA A 64 -5.08 -12.94 -23.32
C ALA A 64 -6.34 -13.71 -23.78
N GLY A 65 -7.20 -13.09 -24.59
CA GLY A 65 -8.46 -13.68 -25.09
C GLY A 65 -9.65 -13.54 -24.14
N GLU A 66 -9.48 -12.86 -22.99
CA GLU A 66 -10.49 -12.71 -21.95
C GLU A 66 -10.96 -11.26 -21.83
N THR A 67 -12.27 -11.04 -21.91
CA THR A 67 -12.88 -9.73 -21.73
C THR A 67 -13.32 -9.54 -20.28
N PHE A 68 -12.75 -8.55 -19.61
CA PHE A 68 -13.11 -8.17 -18.24
C PHE A 68 -13.29 -6.66 -18.12
N GLN A 69 -14.00 -6.24 -17.08
CA GLN A 69 -14.17 -4.82 -16.77
C GLN A 69 -12.95 -4.34 -15.98
N TRP A 70 -12.14 -3.50 -16.60
CA TRP A 70 -11.01 -2.85 -15.96
C TRP A 70 -11.50 -1.77 -15.01
N ASN A 71 -11.40 -2.08 -13.72
CA ASN A 71 -11.75 -1.20 -12.62
C ASN A 71 -10.49 -0.90 -11.81
N ILE A 72 -10.15 0.39 -11.73
CA ILE A 72 -9.08 0.90 -10.88
C ILE A 72 -9.58 0.97 -9.43
N LEU A 73 -10.85 1.32 -9.27
CA LEU A 73 -11.53 1.48 -7.98
C LEU A 73 -12.85 0.74 -8.01
N GLY A 74 -13.18 0.14 -6.88
CA GLY A 74 -14.47 -0.48 -6.66
C GLY A 74 -14.39 -2.00 -6.47
N TYR A 75 -15.51 -2.54 -6.01
CA TYR A 75 -15.70 -3.94 -5.71
C TYR A 75 -17.03 -4.38 -6.31
N ASP A 76 -17.05 -5.58 -6.88
CA ASP A 76 -18.30 -6.20 -7.29
C ASP A 76 -19.08 -6.70 -6.07
N GLN A 77 -20.31 -7.15 -6.30
CA GLN A 77 -21.16 -7.68 -5.25
C GLN A 77 -20.55 -8.92 -4.55
N ALA A 78 -19.86 -9.78 -5.29
CA ALA A 78 -19.23 -10.99 -4.75
C ALA A 78 -18.09 -10.66 -3.76
N HIS A 79 -17.47 -9.50 -3.92
CA HIS A 79 -16.41 -8.98 -3.05
C HIS A 79 -16.90 -7.90 -2.06
N GLY A 80 -18.22 -7.81 -1.82
CA GLY A 80 -18.82 -6.95 -0.80
C GLY A 80 -19.28 -5.56 -1.26
N GLY A 81 -19.14 -5.26 -2.56
CA GLY A 81 -19.75 -4.11 -3.21
C GLY A 81 -19.40 -2.76 -2.59
N LEU A 82 -20.37 -1.84 -2.64
CA LEU A 82 -20.20 -0.45 -2.18
C LEU A 82 -19.88 -0.35 -0.68
N ALA A 83 -20.49 -1.17 0.18
CA ALA A 83 -20.20 -1.18 1.61
C ALA A 83 -18.73 -1.53 1.89
N TYR A 84 -18.20 -2.58 1.23
CA TYR A 84 -16.79 -2.96 1.37
C TYR A 84 -15.86 -1.91 0.76
N PHE A 85 -16.22 -1.32 -0.39
CA PHE A 85 -15.47 -0.22 -0.98
C PHE A 85 -15.32 0.97 -0.02
N THR A 86 -16.42 1.41 0.59
CA THR A 86 -16.39 2.53 1.55
C THR A 86 -15.56 2.18 2.79
N ALA A 87 -15.74 0.97 3.33
CA ALA A 87 -14.91 0.48 4.43
C ALA A 87 -13.42 0.47 4.07
N TYR A 88 -13.07 0.01 2.87
CA TYR A 88 -11.71 -0.02 2.33
C TYR A 88 -11.12 1.38 2.19
N MET A 89 -11.86 2.34 1.64
CA MET A 89 -11.41 3.73 1.53
C MET A 89 -11.13 4.35 2.89
N ILE A 90 -12.01 4.12 3.87
CA ILE A 90 -11.82 4.65 5.23
C ILE A 90 -10.64 3.97 5.93
N ALA A 91 -10.53 2.64 5.85
CA ALA A 91 -9.40 1.91 6.42
C ALA A 91 -8.06 2.38 5.82
N MET A 92 -8.05 2.64 4.51
CA MET A 92 -6.89 3.19 3.82
C MET A 92 -6.52 4.57 4.35
N VAL A 93 -7.47 5.51 4.43
CA VAL A 93 -7.23 6.87 4.95
C VAL A 93 -6.71 6.83 6.39
N ILE A 94 -7.37 6.08 7.29
CA ILE A 94 -6.93 5.97 8.69
C ILE A 94 -5.53 5.37 8.75
N GLY A 95 -5.28 4.30 8.00
CA GLY A 95 -3.97 3.66 7.95
C GLY A 95 -2.88 4.63 7.50
N GLU A 96 -3.12 5.43 6.46
CA GLU A 96 -2.15 6.43 5.99
C GLU A 96 -1.94 7.59 6.98
N CYS A 97 -2.99 8.04 7.67
CA CYS A 97 -2.89 9.05 8.72
C CYS A 97 -1.98 8.60 9.87
N ILE A 98 -1.95 7.31 10.19
CA ILE A 98 -1.05 6.73 11.21
C ILE A 98 0.34 6.46 10.62
N ASN A 99 0.40 6.01 9.36
CA ASN A 99 1.63 5.67 8.67
C ASN A 99 2.54 6.89 8.49
N PHE A 100 1.96 8.03 8.09
CA PHE A 100 2.68 9.27 7.82
C PHE A 100 3.58 9.73 8.99
N PRO A 101 3.07 9.96 10.23
CA PRO A 101 3.90 10.42 11.33
C PRO A 101 4.96 9.39 11.75
N ILE A 102 4.64 8.09 11.72
CA ILE A 102 5.59 7.03 12.06
C ILE A 102 6.72 6.99 11.03
N GLN A 103 6.41 7.04 9.74
CA GLN A 103 7.43 7.03 8.71
C GLN A 103 8.29 8.30 8.75
N LYS A 104 7.66 9.47 8.88
CA LYS A 104 8.36 10.75 8.95
C LYS A 104 9.34 10.79 10.13
N LEU A 105 8.87 10.47 11.34
CA LEU A 105 9.64 10.66 12.57
C LEU A 105 10.54 9.48 12.91
N PHE A 106 10.06 8.24 12.73
CA PHE A 106 10.74 7.05 13.20
C PHE A 106 11.59 6.39 12.11
N VAL A 107 11.06 6.25 10.90
CA VAL A 107 11.75 5.58 9.79
C VAL A 107 12.79 6.50 9.13
N PHE A 108 12.36 7.66 8.65
CA PHE A 108 13.19 8.59 7.88
C PHE A 108 13.78 9.75 8.68
N ARG A 109 13.36 9.93 9.95
CA ARG A 109 13.84 10.98 10.85
C ARG A 109 13.86 12.37 10.21
N ASN A 110 12.78 12.72 9.52
CA ASN A 110 12.61 14.04 8.92
C ASN A 110 11.93 15.00 9.92
N HIS A 111 12.60 16.12 10.20
CA HIS A 111 12.13 17.16 11.13
C HIS A 111 11.57 18.41 10.42
N ASP A 112 11.47 18.40 9.10
CA ASP A 112 10.98 19.53 8.31
C ASP A 112 9.47 19.75 8.48
N LYS A 113 9.02 20.93 8.01
CA LYS A 113 7.60 21.31 8.01
C LYS A 113 6.79 20.31 7.16
N PRO A 114 5.72 19.72 7.72
CA PRO A 114 5.02 18.61 7.10
C PRO A 114 4.15 19.01 5.89
N GLY A 115 3.81 20.29 5.71
CA GLY A 115 2.80 20.72 4.74
C GLY A 115 3.03 20.22 3.31
N LYS A 116 4.22 20.47 2.74
CA LYS A 116 4.56 19.98 1.38
C LYS A 116 4.68 18.46 1.32
N GLN A 117 5.15 17.83 2.41
CA GLN A 117 5.34 16.39 2.46
C GLN A 117 4.00 15.64 2.50
N ILE A 118 3.01 16.15 3.24
CA ILE A 118 1.65 15.59 3.26
C ILE A 118 1.06 15.63 1.85
N ALA A 119 1.17 16.76 1.15
CA ALA A 119 0.64 16.88 -0.21
C ALA A 119 1.28 15.85 -1.15
N TRP A 120 2.61 15.74 -1.15
CA TRP A 120 3.31 14.73 -1.97
C TRP A 120 3.00 13.29 -1.55
N TYR A 121 2.82 13.05 -0.26
CA TYR A 121 2.45 11.73 0.26
C TYR A 121 1.07 11.29 -0.21
N ILE A 122 0.08 12.19 -0.17
CA ILE A 122 -1.27 11.94 -0.67
C ILE A 122 -1.24 11.67 -2.18
N VAL A 123 -0.51 12.48 -2.95
CA VAL A 123 -0.37 12.29 -4.40
C VAL A 123 0.29 10.94 -4.72
N ALA A 124 1.39 10.62 -4.05
CA ALA A 124 2.05 9.32 -4.17
C ALA A 124 1.11 8.16 -3.85
N PHE A 125 0.39 8.27 -2.73
CA PHE A 125 -0.57 7.26 -2.30
C PHE A 125 -1.65 7.01 -3.35
N ILE A 126 -2.26 8.05 -3.91
CA ILE A 126 -3.29 7.93 -4.96
C ILE A 126 -2.71 7.26 -6.21
N ILE A 127 -1.57 7.76 -6.71
CA ILE A 127 -0.96 7.25 -7.94
C ILE A 127 -0.57 5.77 -7.79
N ILE A 128 0.12 5.43 -6.71
CA ILE A 128 0.58 4.06 -6.45
C ILE A 128 -0.64 3.14 -6.31
N THR A 129 -1.66 3.55 -5.54
CA THR A 129 -2.88 2.75 -5.36
C THR A 129 -3.58 2.51 -6.69
N CYS A 130 -3.73 3.54 -7.53
CA CYS A 130 -4.33 3.38 -8.85
C CYS A 130 -3.53 2.40 -9.73
N ILE A 131 -2.20 2.51 -9.75
CA ILE A 131 -1.34 1.61 -10.54
C ILE A 131 -1.47 0.17 -10.04
N VAL A 132 -1.32 -0.03 -8.73
CA VAL A 132 -1.35 -1.36 -8.11
C VAL A 132 -2.71 -2.02 -8.32
N ASN A 133 -3.81 -1.31 -8.06
CA ASN A 133 -5.15 -1.84 -8.31
C ASN A 133 -5.38 -2.14 -9.80
N SER A 134 -4.87 -1.28 -10.71
CA SER A 134 -4.99 -1.53 -12.15
C SER A 134 -4.30 -2.82 -12.56
N ILE A 135 -3.07 -3.03 -12.08
CA ILE A 135 -2.31 -4.25 -12.35
C ILE A 135 -2.98 -5.45 -11.67
N ASN A 136 -3.48 -5.29 -10.45
CA ASN A 136 -4.19 -6.33 -9.73
C ASN A 136 -5.43 -6.78 -10.49
N CYS A 137 -6.24 -5.85 -11.02
CA CYS A 137 -7.42 -6.16 -11.83
C CYS A 137 -7.06 -7.04 -13.04
N ILE A 138 -5.98 -6.71 -13.76
CA ILE A 138 -5.48 -7.51 -14.88
C ILE A 138 -4.99 -8.88 -14.39
N TRP A 139 -4.25 -8.92 -13.29
CA TRP A 139 -3.77 -10.16 -12.67
C TRP A 139 -4.93 -11.09 -12.29
N VAL A 140 -5.97 -10.57 -11.64
CA VAL A 140 -7.17 -11.34 -11.26
C VAL A 140 -7.88 -11.90 -12.48
N ALA A 141 -8.08 -11.07 -13.51
CA ALA A 141 -8.78 -11.50 -14.71
C ALA A 141 -8.02 -12.58 -15.50
N VAL A 142 -6.69 -12.45 -15.61
CA VAL A 142 -5.86 -13.35 -16.42
C VAL A 142 -5.41 -14.55 -15.59
N ALA A 143 -4.72 -14.33 -14.47
CA ALA A 143 -4.12 -15.40 -13.68
C ALA A 143 -5.18 -16.32 -13.05
N GLY A 144 -6.36 -15.81 -12.70
CA GLY A 144 -7.46 -16.61 -12.16
C GLY A 144 -7.91 -17.77 -13.05
N LYS A 145 -7.58 -17.76 -14.35
CA LYS A 145 -7.90 -18.83 -15.30
C LYS A 145 -6.73 -19.76 -15.62
N PHE A 146 -5.50 -19.28 -15.51
CA PHE A 146 -4.31 -20.03 -15.96
C PHE A 146 -3.50 -20.66 -14.82
N VAL A 147 -3.65 -20.18 -13.58
CA VAL A 147 -2.87 -20.70 -12.43
C VAL A 147 -3.76 -21.21 -11.32
N ALA A 148 -3.22 -22.16 -10.54
CA ALA A 148 -3.92 -22.73 -9.40
C ALA A 148 -4.26 -21.63 -8.35
N PRO A 149 -5.37 -21.77 -7.60
CA PRO A 149 -5.82 -20.77 -6.63
C PRO A 149 -4.75 -20.33 -5.62
N PHE A 150 -3.87 -21.24 -5.21
CA PHE A 150 -2.76 -20.93 -4.30
C PHE A 150 -1.71 -19.99 -4.93
N VAL A 151 -1.31 -20.24 -6.18
CA VAL A 151 -0.35 -19.40 -6.91
C VAL A 151 -0.97 -18.03 -7.21
N TYR A 152 -2.24 -18.03 -7.59
CA TYR A 152 -3.03 -16.83 -7.78
C TYR A 152 -3.04 -15.93 -6.52
N ASN A 153 -3.35 -16.51 -5.36
CA ASN A 153 -3.39 -15.77 -4.09
C ASN A 153 -2.02 -15.25 -3.68
N ILE A 154 -0.95 -16.05 -3.81
CA ILE A 154 0.42 -15.59 -3.55
C ILE A 154 0.78 -14.41 -4.46
N GLY A 155 0.49 -14.52 -5.76
CA GLY A 155 0.76 -13.45 -6.71
C GLY A 155 0.03 -12.16 -6.33
N THR A 156 -1.25 -12.26 -5.97
CA THR A 156 -2.06 -11.13 -5.48
C THR A 156 -1.44 -10.51 -4.23
N THR A 157 -0.99 -11.31 -3.26
CA THR A 157 -0.34 -10.81 -2.04
C THR A 157 0.99 -10.13 -2.33
N VAL A 158 1.83 -10.71 -3.18
CA VAL A 158 3.13 -10.13 -3.57
C VAL A 158 2.93 -8.84 -4.35
N LEU A 159 1.93 -8.77 -5.22
CA LEU A 159 1.65 -7.61 -6.05
C LEU A 159 1.06 -6.46 -5.22
N ASN A 160 0.03 -6.73 -4.41
CA ASN A 160 -0.60 -5.70 -3.59
C ASN A 160 0.25 -5.27 -2.40
N GLY A 161 0.94 -6.22 -1.76
CA GLY A 161 1.77 -5.97 -0.59
C GLY A 161 3.22 -5.65 -0.95
N GLY A 162 3.91 -6.60 -1.57
CA GLY A 162 5.35 -6.53 -1.82
C GLY A 162 5.76 -5.42 -2.81
N VAL A 163 5.11 -5.35 -3.97
CA VAL A 163 5.44 -4.32 -4.98
C VAL A 163 5.10 -2.93 -4.44
N SER A 164 3.90 -2.74 -3.89
CA SER A 164 3.50 -1.46 -3.28
C SER A 164 4.50 -1.01 -2.22
N MET A 165 4.93 -1.92 -1.35
CA MET A 165 5.88 -1.64 -0.29
C MET A 165 7.23 -1.15 -0.83
N ILE A 166 7.79 -1.80 -1.83
CA ILE A 166 9.06 -1.37 -2.45
C ILE A 166 8.89 0.03 -3.05
N VAL A 167 7.81 0.26 -3.79
CA VAL A 167 7.54 1.56 -4.43
C VAL A 167 7.37 2.65 -3.37
N PHE A 168 6.57 2.41 -2.33
CA PHE A 168 6.37 3.34 -1.22
C PHE A 168 7.68 3.64 -0.49
N PHE A 169 8.57 2.66 -0.31
CA PHE A 169 9.87 2.90 0.32
C PHE A 169 10.68 3.96 -0.44
N PHE A 170 10.83 3.81 -1.76
CA PHE A 170 11.58 4.75 -2.57
C PHE A 170 10.91 6.13 -2.65
N VAL A 171 9.59 6.15 -2.85
CA VAL A 171 8.84 7.41 -2.92
C VAL A 171 8.87 8.14 -1.58
N ASN A 172 8.67 7.46 -0.46
CA ASN A 172 8.71 8.07 0.86
C ASN A 172 10.12 8.53 1.25
N LYS A 173 11.16 7.85 0.77
CA LYS A 173 12.54 8.33 0.91
C LYS A 173 12.78 9.67 0.19
N ILE A 174 12.12 9.89 -0.96
CA ILE A 174 12.18 11.17 -1.69
C ILE A 174 11.35 12.25 -0.96
N ILE A 175 10.18 11.87 -0.44
CA ILE A 175 9.27 12.78 0.28
C ILE A 175 9.84 13.21 1.64
N PHE A 176 10.53 12.31 2.33
CA PHE A 176 11.13 12.51 3.65
C PHE A 176 12.66 12.45 3.55
N PRO A 177 13.32 13.47 3.00
CA PRO A 177 14.78 13.53 3.06
C PRO A 177 15.21 13.58 4.54
N GLU A 178 16.24 12.83 4.95
CA GLU A 178 16.70 12.90 6.34
C GLU A 178 17.23 14.31 6.62
N THR A 179 16.66 14.98 7.61
CA THR A 179 17.13 16.30 8.06
C THR A 179 18.01 16.09 9.28
N PRO A 180 19.20 16.72 9.38
CA PRO A 180 19.91 16.73 10.65
C PRO A 180 19.00 17.29 11.74
N LYS A 181 19.03 16.64 12.91
CA LYS A 181 18.33 17.11 14.09
C LYS A 181 19.04 18.39 14.52
N ASN A 182 18.53 19.55 14.13
CA ASN A 182 19.01 20.81 14.68
C ASN A 182 18.66 20.80 16.17
N GLU A 183 19.68 20.62 17.01
CA GLU A 183 19.61 20.87 18.46
C GLU A 183 19.41 22.35 18.75
#